data_AF-A0A1M2Z7J3-F1
#
_entry.id   AF-A0A1M2Z7J3-F1
#
_cell.length_a   1.000
_cell.length_b   1.000
_cell.length_c   1.000
_cell.angle_alpha   90.00
_cell.angle_beta   90.00
_cell.angle_gamma   90.00
#
_symmetry.space_group_name_H-M   'P 1'
#
loop_
_entity.id
_entity.type
_entity.pdbx_description
1 polymer ?
#
loop_
_entity_poly.entity_id
_entity_poly.type
_entity_poly.pdbx_seq_one_letter_code
_entity_poly.pdbx_strand_id
1 'polypeptide(L)'
;AFFVGVNVVKQRLRLMSVSPTLLDVYAEDGMTLEQLMAFSVSHDHARQEQVWENVRNSWQKEPFQIRRMLTETTVRAADKRAVFVGIDAYEAAGGTILRDLFESDDGGWLQDVGLLDRLVSEKLTVVADEIAAHGWKWVEAAVSIPYGVTHGLREIEGVPIEITAEEQATRDALQGELDRLVAEYEDADELPDEVDARLGEIEAALEALDNRPVRYDPDEVAIAGVFVSIDADGSLSVDRGYVRPEDERPVEIADGEAQEEEVDPDTGEIRAPTVQRAVITIGGQPVQTDEEDEDDGLKPLPERLVIELTAHRTLALRNALAENPRVAMTMLLHKLVSDTFSHTAPTGCLEANVRHIFFSAQSEELKDSPSAQAVNDRHERWGDHVPADDQTLWDWLTNLDDDTRMELLALCVSYGVNALFERPNPYSGSGVSQHGLDVRMAQADRLARATGMNMVAAGWKPTVGNYLGRVTKPRILEAVREGAGERAAQLIDHMKKGDMAKEAERLLTDTGWLPEPLRMSDDTAPADAQLAVPESGDEELPAFLADDGEDDDLAEAEDDEPAAMIAAE
;
A
#
# COMPACT_ATOMS: atom_id res chain seq x y z
N ALA A 1 -1.48 -63.14 -4.56
CA ALA A 1 -2.52 -63.19 -5.60
C ALA A 1 -2.78 -61.76 -6.09
N PHE A 2 -2.85 -61.57 -7.41
CA PHE A 2 -3.13 -60.34 -8.19
C PHE A 2 -1.99 -59.47 -8.77
N PHE A 3 -0.71 -59.54 -8.36
CA PHE A 3 0.40 -58.79 -9.01
C PHE A 3 0.16 -57.28 -9.26
N VAL A 4 -0.79 -56.67 -8.55
CA VAL A 4 -1.13 -55.25 -8.62
C VAL A 4 -0.52 -54.57 -7.39
N GLY A 5 0.17 -53.45 -7.59
CA GLY A 5 0.79 -52.69 -6.50
C GLY A 5 -0.23 -52.24 -5.45
N VAL A 6 0.16 -52.22 -4.17
CA VAL A 6 -0.73 -51.89 -3.03
C VAL A 6 -1.42 -50.53 -3.22
N ASN A 7 -0.73 -49.54 -3.80
CA ASN A 7 -1.29 -48.22 -4.10
C ASN A 7 -2.41 -48.27 -5.16
N VAL A 8 -2.26 -49.11 -6.19
CA VAL A 8 -3.29 -49.28 -7.23
C VAL A 8 -4.55 -49.94 -6.65
N VAL A 9 -4.39 -50.86 -5.69
CA VAL A 9 -5.53 -51.45 -4.97
C VAL A 9 -6.22 -50.41 -4.08
N LYS A 10 -5.45 -49.60 -3.34
CA LYS A 10 -6.00 -48.50 -2.51
C LYS A 10 -6.75 -47.45 -3.34
N GLN A 11 -6.18 -47.05 -4.48
CA GLN A 11 -6.81 -46.11 -5.43
C GLN A 11 -8.14 -46.66 -5.98
N ARG A 12 -8.20 -47.93 -6.36
CA ARG A 12 -9.46 -48.54 -6.83
C ARG A 12 -10.52 -48.70 -5.74
N LEU A 13 -10.10 -49.00 -4.51
CA LEU A 13 -11.02 -49.03 -3.36
C LEU A 13 -11.57 -47.63 -3.03
N ARG A 14 -10.77 -46.57 -3.26
CA ARG A 14 -11.18 -45.18 -3.02
C ARG A 14 -12.28 -44.71 -3.97
N LEU A 15 -12.34 -45.23 -5.19
CA LEU A 15 -13.45 -44.96 -6.11
C LEU A 15 -14.81 -45.47 -5.59
N MET A 16 -14.83 -46.41 -4.63
CA MET A 16 -16.08 -46.86 -4.00
C MET A 16 -16.62 -45.86 -2.95
N SER A 17 -15.86 -44.82 -2.60
CA SER A 17 -16.35 -43.75 -1.71
C SER A 17 -16.98 -42.57 -2.45
N VAL A 18 -17.18 -42.71 -3.76
CA VAL A 18 -17.91 -41.75 -4.59
C VAL A 18 -19.38 -42.16 -4.64
N SER A 19 -20.28 -41.18 -4.60
CA SER A 19 -21.74 -41.40 -4.62
C SER A 19 -22.14 -42.31 -5.80
N PRO A 20 -23.06 -43.27 -5.58
CA PRO A 20 -23.64 -44.09 -6.64
C PRO A 20 -24.18 -43.26 -7.80
N THR A 21 -24.75 -42.08 -7.54
CA THR A 21 -25.28 -41.19 -8.57
C THR A 21 -24.18 -40.63 -9.47
N LEU A 22 -23.01 -40.32 -8.93
CA LEU A 22 -21.86 -39.86 -9.73
C LEU A 22 -21.22 -41.01 -10.51
N LEU A 23 -21.24 -42.23 -9.96
CA LEU A 23 -20.81 -43.43 -10.69
C LEU A 23 -21.72 -43.72 -11.88
N ASP A 24 -23.03 -43.52 -11.75
CA ASP A 24 -23.99 -43.64 -12.87
C ASP A 24 -23.71 -42.58 -13.95
N VAL A 25 -23.47 -41.32 -13.54
CA VAL A 25 -23.11 -40.24 -14.48
C VAL A 25 -21.80 -40.52 -15.22
N TYR A 26 -20.80 -41.13 -14.55
CA TYR A 26 -19.58 -41.58 -15.22
C TYR A 26 -19.86 -42.74 -16.18
N ALA A 27 -20.72 -43.70 -15.80
CA ALA A 27 -21.10 -44.81 -16.67
C ALA A 27 -21.87 -44.36 -17.94
N GLU A 28 -22.53 -43.20 -17.87
CA GLU A 28 -23.22 -42.55 -19.00
C GLU A 28 -22.31 -41.59 -19.80
N ASP A 29 -20.99 -41.66 -19.64
CA ASP A 29 -20.00 -40.77 -20.28
C ASP A 29 -20.20 -39.27 -19.96
N GLY A 30 -20.87 -38.94 -18.85
CA GLY A 30 -21.16 -37.58 -18.42
C GLY A 30 -20.01 -36.86 -17.69
N MET A 31 -18.99 -37.59 -17.27
CA MET A 31 -17.77 -37.06 -16.64
C MET A 31 -16.54 -37.90 -16.99
N THR A 32 -15.34 -37.33 -16.89
CA THR A 32 -14.08 -38.05 -17.11
C THR A 32 -13.65 -38.81 -15.85
N LEU A 33 -12.74 -39.79 -16.01
CA LEU A 33 -12.19 -40.53 -14.87
C LEU A 33 -11.44 -39.60 -13.90
N GLU A 34 -10.74 -38.58 -14.41
CA GLU A 34 -10.03 -37.59 -13.59
C GLU A 34 -10.99 -36.73 -12.76
N GLN A 35 -12.15 -36.37 -13.32
CA GLN A 35 -13.23 -35.70 -12.58
C GLN A 35 -13.84 -36.60 -11.50
N LEU A 36 -14.06 -37.89 -11.81
CA LEU A 36 -14.56 -38.85 -10.84
C LEU A 36 -13.57 -39.08 -9.69
N MET A 37 -12.27 -39.15 -9.99
CA MET A 37 -11.20 -39.28 -8.98
C MET A 37 -11.19 -38.07 -8.03
N ALA A 38 -11.41 -36.85 -8.53
CA ALA A 38 -11.49 -35.65 -7.69
C ALA A 38 -12.63 -35.72 -6.63
N PHE A 39 -13.75 -36.39 -6.93
CA PHE A 39 -14.84 -36.56 -5.96
C PHE A 39 -14.49 -37.53 -4.82
N SER A 40 -13.51 -38.42 -5.02
CA SER A 40 -13.08 -39.39 -4.01
C SER A 40 -12.28 -38.78 -2.84
N VAL A 41 -11.99 -37.49 -2.94
CA VAL A 41 -11.38 -36.68 -1.88
C VAL A 41 -12.31 -36.65 -0.67
N SER A 42 -13.60 -36.34 -0.84
CA SER A 42 -14.60 -36.39 0.24
C SER A 42 -15.30 -37.76 0.34
N HIS A 43 -15.82 -38.09 1.53
CA HIS A 43 -16.68 -39.26 1.77
C HIS A 43 -18.17 -38.91 1.91
N ASP A 44 -18.50 -37.62 1.88
CA ASP A 44 -19.87 -37.14 1.99
C ASP A 44 -20.54 -37.14 0.61
N HIS A 45 -21.37 -38.15 0.37
CA HIS A 45 -22.11 -38.30 -0.88
C HIS A 45 -23.05 -37.12 -1.16
N ALA A 46 -23.66 -36.51 -0.14
CA ALA A 46 -24.56 -35.38 -0.33
C ALA A 46 -23.79 -34.14 -0.80
N ARG A 47 -22.60 -33.90 -0.22
CA ARG A 47 -21.71 -32.82 -0.66
C ARG A 47 -21.14 -33.08 -2.05
N GLN A 48 -20.77 -34.32 -2.37
CA GLN A 48 -20.31 -34.70 -3.72
C GLN A 48 -21.39 -34.41 -4.78
N GLU A 49 -22.62 -34.84 -4.55
CA GLU A 49 -23.76 -34.58 -5.45
C GLU A 49 -24.05 -33.09 -5.59
N GLN A 50 -24.01 -32.33 -4.49
CA GLN A 50 -24.18 -30.87 -4.51
C GLN A 50 -23.10 -30.17 -5.37
N VAL A 51 -21.84 -30.56 -5.22
CA VAL A 51 -20.74 -30.00 -6.02
C VAL A 51 -20.91 -30.37 -7.49
N TRP A 52 -21.34 -31.61 -7.79
CA TRP A 52 -21.64 -32.01 -9.17
C TRP A 52 -22.77 -31.19 -9.81
N GLU A 53 -23.87 -30.95 -9.09
CA GLU A 53 -24.97 -30.10 -9.59
C GLU A 53 -24.52 -28.67 -9.93
N ASN A 54 -23.57 -28.14 -9.17
CA ASN A 54 -22.99 -26.82 -9.44
C ASN A 54 -22.01 -26.83 -10.63
N VAL A 55 -21.26 -27.92 -10.83
CA VAL A 55 -20.19 -28.01 -11.84
C VAL A 55 -20.68 -28.55 -13.19
N ARG A 56 -21.74 -29.39 -13.22
CA ARG A 56 -22.22 -30.08 -14.44
C ARG A 56 -22.60 -29.14 -15.59
N ASN A 57 -23.02 -27.90 -15.29
CA ASN A 57 -23.39 -26.88 -16.28
C ASN A 57 -22.34 -25.75 -16.40
N SER A 58 -21.27 -25.81 -15.61
CA SER A 58 -20.18 -24.83 -15.64
C SER A 58 -19.23 -25.11 -16.80
N TRP A 59 -18.57 -24.05 -17.28
CA TRP A 59 -17.45 -24.14 -18.23
C TRP A 59 -16.14 -24.55 -17.55
N GLN A 60 -16.06 -24.46 -16.21
CA GLN A 60 -14.91 -24.88 -15.41
C GLN A 60 -15.22 -26.21 -14.70
N LYS A 61 -14.92 -27.34 -15.36
CA LYS A 61 -15.12 -28.70 -14.81
C LYS A 61 -13.80 -29.40 -14.49
N GLU A 62 -12.73 -28.64 -14.33
CA GLU A 62 -11.40 -29.20 -14.11
C GLU A 62 -11.31 -29.91 -12.74
N PRO A 63 -10.61 -31.05 -12.63
CA PRO A 63 -10.47 -31.81 -11.38
C PRO A 63 -10.01 -30.99 -10.17
N PHE A 64 -9.10 -30.03 -10.38
CA PHE A 64 -8.66 -29.08 -9.35
C PHE A 64 -9.82 -28.25 -8.76
N GLN A 65 -10.74 -27.78 -9.61
CA GLN A 65 -11.88 -26.97 -9.18
C GLN A 65 -12.89 -27.79 -8.37
N ILE A 66 -13.12 -29.04 -8.76
CA ILE A 66 -13.97 -29.99 -8.03
C ILE A 66 -13.39 -30.23 -6.62
N ARG A 67 -12.09 -30.52 -6.52
CA ARG A 67 -11.40 -30.70 -5.22
C ARG A 67 -11.49 -29.46 -4.35
N ARG A 68 -11.29 -28.27 -4.92
CA ARG A 68 -11.42 -27.00 -4.20
C ARG A 68 -12.82 -26.82 -3.60
N MET A 69 -13.89 -27.11 -4.35
CA MET A 69 -15.26 -26.99 -3.84
C MET A 69 -15.60 -28.03 -2.77
N LEU A 70 -15.00 -29.23 -2.84
CA LEU A 70 -15.17 -30.28 -1.84
C LEU A 70 -14.41 -30.01 -0.53
N THR A 71 -13.31 -29.25 -0.59
CA THR A 71 -12.43 -28.94 0.55
C THR A 71 -12.58 -27.50 1.07
N GLU A 72 -13.57 -26.76 0.57
CA GLU A 72 -13.84 -25.35 0.93
C GLU A 72 -14.09 -25.14 2.43
N THR A 73 -14.66 -26.14 3.12
CA THR A 73 -14.96 -26.09 4.55
C THR A 73 -13.92 -26.80 5.42
N THR A 74 -12.76 -27.15 4.84
CA THR A 74 -11.69 -27.91 5.52
C THR A 74 -10.39 -27.11 5.51
N VAL A 75 -9.52 -27.35 6.49
CA VAL A 75 -8.24 -26.65 6.63
C VAL A 75 -7.10 -27.53 6.10
N ARG A 76 -6.16 -26.97 5.32
CA ARG A 76 -5.01 -27.75 4.84
C ARG A 76 -4.05 -28.08 5.99
N ALA A 77 -3.38 -29.22 5.90
CA ALA A 77 -2.34 -29.61 6.87
C ALA A 77 -1.17 -28.60 6.92
N ALA A 78 -0.90 -27.90 5.81
CA ALA A 78 0.08 -26.82 5.74
C ALA A 78 -0.43 -25.46 6.27
N ASP A 79 -1.69 -25.35 6.74
CA ASP A 79 -2.16 -24.13 7.42
C ASP A 79 -1.36 -23.94 8.72
N LYS A 80 -0.93 -22.70 8.99
CA LYS A 80 -0.14 -22.36 10.17
C LYS A 80 -0.75 -22.85 11.50
N ARG A 81 -2.09 -22.91 11.60
CA ARG A 81 -2.78 -23.47 12.77
C ARG A 81 -2.59 -24.97 12.91
N ALA A 82 -2.65 -25.70 11.80
CA ALA A 82 -2.46 -27.15 11.76
C ALA A 82 -1.00 -27.52 12.06
N VAL A 83 -0.04 -26.75 11.54
CA VAL A 83 1.38 -26.90 11.86
C VAL A 83 1.64 -26.59 13.35
N PHE A 84 1.07 -25.49 13.86
CA PHE A 84 1.23 -25.10 15.25
C PHE A 84 0.69 -26.14 16.23
N VAL A 85 -0.50 -26.71 15.99
CA VAL A 85 -1.06 -27.79 16.85
C VAL A 85 -0.33 -29.11 16.63
N GLY A 86 0.03 -29.41 15.38
CA GLY A 86 0.57 -30.69 14.94
C GLY A 86 -0.54 -31.69 14.57
N ILE A 87 -0.31 -32.43 13.48
CA ILE A 87 -1.25 -33.42 12.95
C ILE A 87 -1.56 -34.52 13.97
N ASP A 88 -0.53 -35.05 14.64
CA ASP A 88 -0.68 -36.14 15.61
C ASP A 88 -1.54 -35.71 16.81
N ALA A 89 -1.43 -34.46 17.26
CA ALA A 89 -2.22 -33.92 18.37
C ALA A 89 -3.69 -33.73 17.96
N TYR A 90 -3.94 -33.28 16.72
CA TYR A 90 -5.29 -33.16 16.18
C TYR A 90 -5.96 -34.53 16.00
N GLU A 91 -5.25 -35.54 15.48
CA GLU A 91 -5.77 -36.92 15.37
C GLU A 91 -6.01 -37.55 16.76
N ALA A 92 -5.10 -37.35 17.73
CA ALA A 92 -5.26 -37.83 19.09
C ALA A 92 -6.49 -37.22 19.80
N ALA A 93 -6.86 -35.98 19.45
CA ALA A 93 -8.07 -35.32 19.92
C ALA A 93 -9.36 -35.78 19.21
N GLY A 94 -9.26 -36.77 18.31
CA GLY A 94 -10.39 -37.32 17.55
C GLY A 94 -10.64 -36.63 16.20
N GLY A 95 -9.72 -35.77 15.76
CA GLY A 95 -9.82 -35.07 14.48
C GLY A 95 -9.69 -36.01 13.29
N THR A 96 -10.46 -35.75 12.24
CA THR A 96 -10.40 -36.53 10.99
C THR A 96 -9.64 -35.77 9.92
N ILE A 97 -8.70 -36.46 9.26
CA ILE A 97 -7.92 -35.94 8.13
C ILE A 97 -8.38 -36.62 6.85
N LEU A 98 -8.81 -35.80 5.91
CA LEU A 98 -9.09 -36.18 4.54
C LEU A 98 -7.76 -36.25 3.78
N ARG A 99 -7.51 -37.33 3.05
CA ARG A 99 -6.32 -37.44 2.20
C ARG A 99 -6.71 -37.71 0.75
N ASP A 100 -6.06 -37.03 -0.18
CA ASP A 100 -6.14 -37.36 -1.61
C ASP A 100 -5.09 -38.44 -1.90
N LEU A 101 -5.55 -39.58 -2.42
CA LEU A 101 -4.70 -40.73 -2.74
C LEU A 101 -4.21 -40.71 -4.20
N PHE A 102 -4.61 -39.69 -4.97
CA PHE A 102 -4.30 -39.53 -6.38
C PHE A 102 -3.32 -38.39 -6.66
N GLU A 103 -3.13 -37.44 -5.73
CA GLU A 103 -2.16 -36.35 -5.78
C GLU A 103 -1.40 -36.21 -4.46
N SER A 104 -0.22 -35.58 -4.49
CA SER A 104 0.48 -35.16 -3.27
C SER A 104 -0.32 -34.03 -2.61
N ASP A 105 -0.86 -34.30 -1.44
CA ASP A 105 -1.78 -33.40 -0.73
C ASP A 105 -1.11 -32.69 0.46
N ASP A 106 0.22 -32.69 0.53
CA ASP A 106 1.05 -32.01 1.55
C ASP A 106 0.53 -32.24 2.99
N GLY A 107 0.07 -33.46 3.28
CA GLY A 107 -0.44 -33.86 4.61
C GLY A 107 -1.97 -33.92 4.74
N GLY A 108 -2.73 -33.51 3.73
CA GLY A 108 -4.18 -33.65 3.65
C GLY A 108 -4.97 -32.46 4.19
N TRP A 109 -6.27 -32.65 4.44
CA TRP A 109 -7.19 -31.62 4.93
C TRP A 109 -7.89 -32.03 6.23
N LEU A 110 -7.82 -31.18 7.24
CA LEU A 110 -8.49 -31.32 8.52
C LEU A 110 -9.97 -30.94 8.35
N GLN A 111 -10.86 -31.89 8.64
CA GLN A 111 -12.30 -31.70 8.46
C GLN A 111 -12.96 -30.86 9.55
N ASP A 112 -12.50 -30.97 10.80
CA ASP A 112 -13.10 -30.33 11.95
C ASP A 112 -12.33 -29.05 12.30
N VAL A 113 -12.76 -27.94 11.70
CA VAL A 113 -12.19 -26.62 11.93
C VAL A 113 -12.42 -26.15 13.37
N GLY A 114 -13.58 -26.50 13.96
CA GLY A 114 -13.90 -26.12 15.34
C GLY A 114 -13.00 -26.83 16.35
N LEU A 115 -12.69 -28.10 16.13
CA LEU A 115 -11.71 -28.84 16.92
C LEU A 115 -10.31 -28.23 16.78
N LEU A 116 -9.91 -27.87 15.56
CA LEU A 116 -8.62 -27.22 15.31
C LEU A 116 -8.52 -25.88 16.05
N ASP A 117 -9.52 -25.01 15.92
CA ASP A 117 -9.53 -23.70 16.59
C ASP A 117 -9.51 -23.83 18.13
N ARG A 118 -10.18 -24.86 18.67
CA ARG A 118 -10.13 -25.19 20.11
C ARG A 118 -8.72 -25.60 20.54
N LEU A 119 -8.06 -26.50 19.82
CA LEU A 119 -6.71 -26.96 20.15
C LEU A 119 -5.67 -25.85 20.02
N VAL A 120 -5.81 -24.98 19.02
CA VAL A 120 -4.97 -23.78 18.86
C VAL A 120 -5.14 -22.86 20.06
N SER A 121 -6.39 -22.60 20.47
CA SER A 121 -6.69 -21.74 21.62
C SER A 121 -6.11 -22.33 22.90
N GLU A 122 -6.33 -23.63 23.17
CA GLU A 122 -5.78 -24.33 24.34
C GLU A 122 -4.25 -24.26 24.38
N LYS A 123 -3.58 -24.48 23.24
CA LYS A 123 -2.12 -24.40 23.16
C LYS A 123 -1.60 -22.97 23.34
N LEU A 124 -2.28 -21.96 22.78
CA LEU A 124 -1.96 -20.55 23.02
C LEU A 124 -2.17 -20.16 24.49
N THR A 125 -3.19 -20.68 25.16
CA THR A 125 -3.40 -20.46 26.61
C THR A 125 -2.21 -20.95 27.41
N VAL A 126 -1.76 -22.19 27.17
CA VAL A 126 -0.61 -22.77 27.89
C VAL A 126 0.65 -21.92 27.70
N VAL A 127 0.91 -21.50 26.47
CA VAL A 127 2.06 -20.62 26.16
C VAL A 127 1.91 -19.25 26.84
N ALA A 128 0.71 -18.67 26.83
CA ALA A 128 0.46 -17.39 27.47
C ALA A 128 0.62 -17.46 29.00
N ASP A 129 0.16 -18.55 29.63
CA ASP A 129 0.35 -18.82 31.06
C ASP A 129 1.82 -18.97 31.42
N GLU A 130 2.59 -19.70 30.60
CA GLU A 130 4.05 -19.83 30.78
C GLU A 130 4.75 -18.47 30.69
N ILE A 131 4.36 -17.62 29.73
CA ILE A 131 4.92 -16.27 29.58
C ILE A 131 4.51 -15.38 30.75
N ALA A 132 3.24 -15.41 31.16
CA ALA A 132 2.72 -14.66 32.30
C ALA A 132 3.49 -14.96 33.60
N ALA A 133 3.94 -16.21 33.79
CA ALA A 133 4.76 -16.60 34.95
C ALA A 133 6.11 -15.86 35.04
N HIS A 134 6.56 -15.19 33.98
CA HIS A 134 7.77 -14.37 33.97
C HIS A 134 7.56 -12.93 34.50
N GLY A 135 6.34 -12.59 34.95
CA GLY A 135 6.05 -11.33 35.65
C GLY A 135 5.53 -10.18 34.78
N TRP A 136 5.20 -10.45 33.50
CA TRP A 136 4.62 -9.46 32.59
C TRP A 136 3.25 -8.97 33.08
N LYS A 137 2.93 -7.69 32.86
CA LYS A 137 1.64 -7.11 33.27
C LYS A 137 0.46 -7.69 32.52
N TRP A 138 0.63 -7.94 31.23
CA TRP A 138 -0.39 -8.53 30.37
C TRP A 138 0.25 -9.38 29.27
N VAL A 139 -0.51 -10.37 28.82
CA VAL A 139 -0.14 -11.22 27.66
C VAL A 139 -1.34 -11.26 26.72
N GLU A 140 -1.12 -10.91 25.46
CA GLU A 140 -2.15 -10.96 24.42
C GLU A 140 -1.77 -12.04 23.40
N ALA A 141 -2.55 -13.13 23.38
CA ALA A 141 -2.33 -14.26 22.49
C ALA A 141 -3.44 -14.35 21.43
N ALA A 142 -3.06 -14.41 20.15
CA ALA A 142 -4.00 -14.61 19.07
C ALA A 142 -3.36 -15.35 17.89
N VAL A 143 -4.15 -16.04 17.08
CA VAL A 143 -3.66 -16.73 15.86
C VAL A 143 -2.95 -15.78 14.89
N SER A 144 -3.40 -14.52 14.86
CA SER A 144 -2.77 -13.45 14.10
C SER A 144 -3.01 -12.15 14.85
N ILE A 145 -1.95 -11.37 15.01
CA ILE A 145 -2.03 -10.02 15.57
C ILE A 145 -2.14 -9.03 14.40
N PRO A 146 -3.11 -8.10 14.39
CA PRO A 146 -3.25 -7.14 13.32
C PRO A 146 -2.01 -6.25 13.15
N TYR A 147 -1.70 -5.91 11.91
CA TYR A 147 -0.64 -4.96 11.61
C TYR A 147 -0.91 -3.64 12.33
N GLY A 148 0.08 -3.18 13.08
CA GLY A 148 0.07 -1.90 13.75
C GLY A 148 -0.56 -1.87 15.14
N VAL A 149 -0.85 -3.02 15.76
CA VAL A 149 -1.30 -3.07 17.18
C VAL A 149 -0.31 -2.42 18.15
N THR A 150 0.97 -2.37 17.77
CA THR A 150 2.05 -1.76 18.55
C THR A 150 2.15 -0.25 18.37
N HIS A 151 1.40 0.36 17.45
CA HIS A 151 1.43 1.82 17.25
C HIS A 151 0.86 2.53 18.48
N GLY A 152 1.68 3.39 19.09
CA GLY A 152 1.32 4.12 20.31
C GLY A 152 1.65 3.38 21.61
N LEU A 153 2.24 2.18 21.54
CA LEU A 153 2.86 1.52 22.68
C LEU A 153 4.33 1.92 22.78
N ARG A 154 4.83 2.10 24.01
CA ARG A 154 6.27 2.32 24.23
C ARG A 154 6.97 0.97 24.34
N GLU A 155 8.03 0.78 23.56
CA GLU A 155 8.88 -0.40 23.67
C GLU A 155 9.92 -0.21 24.79
N ILE A 156 10.14 -1.23 25.62
CA ILE A 156 11.21 -1.24 26.64
C ILE A 156 12.48 -1.80 26.03
N GLU A 157 13.62 -1.14 26.31
CA GLU A 157 14.91 -1.57 25.80
C GLU A 157 15.44 -2.72 26.64
N GLY A 158 15.43 -3.93 26.08
CA GLY A 158 16.02 -5.09 26.73
C GLY A 158 17.49 -5.27 26.40
N VAL A 159 18.25 -5.89 27.30
CA VAL A 159 19.68 -6.18 27.11
C VAL A 159 19.84 -7.63 26.61
N PRO A 160 20.36 -7.87 25.40
CA PRO A 160 20.65 -9.21 24.93
C PRO A 160 21.59 -9.96 25.88
N ILE A 161 21.30 -11.22 26.17
CA ILE A 161 22.19 -12.03 27.01
C ILE A 161 23.49 -12.30 26.26
N GLU A 162 24.62 -11.98 26.89
CA GLU A 162 25.96 -12.18 26.32
C GLU A 162 26.15 -13.63 25.85
N ILE A 163 26.84 -13.78 24.71
CA ILE A 163 27.20 -15.09 24.17
C ILE A 163 28.25 -15.74 25.05
N THR A 164 28.04 -17.00 25.43
CA THR A 164 29.04 -17.75 26.18
C THR A 164 30.23 -18.08 25.27
N ALA A 165 31.41 -18.31 25.85
CA ALA A 165 32.59 -18.68 25.06
C ALA A 165 32.40 -19.99 24.25
N GLU A 166 31.58 -20.91 24.73
CA GLU A 166 31.25 -22.16 24.03
C GLU A 166 30.31 -21.94 22.84
N GLU A 167 29.31 -21.08 23.00
CA GLU A 167 28.40 -20.69 21.93
C GLU A 167 29.11 -19.86 20.86
N GLN A 168 30.01 -18.96 21.26
CA GLN A 168 30.84 -18.19 20.33
C GLN A 168 31.75 -19.12 19.51
N ALA A 169 32.38 -20.11 20.16
CA ALA A 169 33.19 -21.09 19.44
C ALA A 169 32.37 -21.94 18.46
N THR A 170 31.11 -22.24 18.82
CA THR A 170 30.17 -22.96 17.93
C THR A 170 29.76 -22.10 16.74
N ARG A 171 29.45 -20.82 16.98
CA ARG A 171 29.15 -19.83 15.94
C ARG A 171 30.32 -19.67 14.97
N ASP A 172 31.54 -19.47 15.49
CA ASP A 172 32.75 -19.31 14.67
C ASP A 172 33.02 -20.57 13.82
N ALA A 173 32.75 -21.76 14.37
CA ALA A 173 32.87 -23.01 13.64
C ALA A 173 31.84 -23.15 12.50
N LEU A 174 30.58 -22.79 12.75
CA LEU A 174 29.50 -22.78 11.76
C LEU A 174 29.75 -21.74 10.66
N GLN A 175 30.18 -20.53 11.03
CA GLN A 175 30.57 -19.49 10.07
C GLN A 175 31.75 -19.96 9.20
N GLY A 176 32.75 -20.60 9.79
CA GLY A 176 33.88 -21.16 9.05
C GLY A 176 33.53 -22.38 8.16
N GLU A 177 32.40 -23.05 8.41
CA GLU A 177 31.83 -24.06 7.52
C GLU A 177 31.05 -23.40 6.37
N LEU A 178 30.23 -22.38 6.67
CA LEU A 178 29.51 -21.57 5.68
C LEU A 178 30.47 -20.95 4.67
N ASP A 179 31.49 -20.24 5.13
CA ASP A 179 32.47 -19.56 4.27
C ASP A 179 33.21 -20.56 3.35
N ARG A 180 33.46 -21.79 3.83
CA ARG A 180 34.08 -22.85 3.02
C ARG A 180 33.14 -23.36 1.94
N LEU A 181 31.88 -23.63 2.28
CA LEU A 181 30.89 -24.12 1.34
C LEU A 181 30.57 -23.05 0.28
N VAL A 182 30.43 -21.78 0.67
CA VAL A 182 30.23 -20.67 -0.27
C VAL A 182 31.41 -20.55 -1.22
N ALA A 183 32.66 -20.59 -0.73
CA ALA A 183 33.84 -20.48 -1.58
C ALA A 183 34.05 -21.70 -2.51
N GLU A 184 33.64 -22.90 -2.08
CA GLU A 184 33.75 -24.13 -2.90
C GLU A 184 32.75 -24.14 -4.06
N TYR A 185 31.59 -23.50 -3.89
CA TYR A 185 30.49 -23.51 -4.85
C TYR A 185 30.18 -22.14 -5.48
N GLU A 186 31.03 -21.13 -5.31
CA GLU A 186 30.84 -19.77 -5.85
C GLU A 186 30.71 -19.74 -7.38
N ASP A 187 31.48 -20.58 -8.08
CA ASP A 187 31.50 -20.69 -9.55
C ASP A 187 30.60 -21.83 -10.09
N ALA A 188 29.79 -22.48 -9.25
CA ALA A 188 28.94 -23.59 -9.64
C ALA A 188 27.62 -23.10 -10.26
N ASP A 189 27.24 -23.65 -11.42
CA ASP A 189 25.97 -23.31 -12.09
C ASP A 189 24.73 -23.81 -11.30
N GLU A 190 24.87 -24.85 -10.48
CA GLU A 190 23.81 -25.45 -9.64
C GLU A 190 24.43 -26.10 -8.39
N LEU A 191 23.82 -25.89 -7.21
CA LEU A 191 24.24 -26.48 -5.95
C LEU A 191 23.74 -27.93 -5.83
N PRO A 192 24.59 -28.89 -5.42
CA PRO A 192 24.11 -30.23 -5.08
C PRO A 192 23.11 -30.18 -3.92
N ASP A 193 22.03 -30.96 -3.98
CA ASP A 193 20.95 -30.99 -2.96
C ASP A 193 21.47 -31.18 -1.53
N GLU A 194 22.53 -31.98 -1.34
CA GLU A 194 23.14 -32.22 -0.03
C GLU A 194 23.84 -30.96 0.54
N VAL A 195 24.38 -30.11 -0.34
CA VAL A 195 25.06 -28.86 0.02
C VAL A 195 24.05 -27.76 0.30
N ASP A 196 22.99 -27.67 -0.52
CA ASP A 196 21.87 -26.74 -0.29
C ASP A 196 21.19 -27.01 1.06
N ALA A 197 20.89 -28.29 1.36
CA ALA A 197 20.35 -28.69 2.66
C ALA A 197 21.31 -28.34 3.82
N ARG A 198 22.63 -28.54 3.64
CA ARG A 198 23.62 -28.24 4.67
C ARG A 198 23.78 -26.72 4.90
N LEU A 199 23.71 -25.91 3.84
CA LEU A 199 23.71 -24.45 3.96
C LEU A 199 22.50 -23.98 4.76
N GLY A 200 21.30 -24.49 4.45
CA GLY A 200 20.08 -24.18 5.20
C GLY A 200 20.16 -24.58 6.68
N GLU A 201 20.76 -25.74 7.00
CA GLU A 201 21.01 -26.14 8.39
C GLU A 201 21.95 -25.19 9.14
N ILE A 202 23.02 -24.74 8.47
CA ILE A 202 24.01 -23.83 9.05
C ILE A 202 23.40 -22.44 9.27
N GLU A 203 22.67 -21.92 8.29
CA GLU A 203 21.97 -20.64 8.39
C GLU A 203 20.94 -20.66 9.52
N ALA A 204 20.11 -21.69 9.61
CA ALA A 204 19.15 -21.85 10.70
C ALA A 204 19.83 -21.96 12.09
N ALA A 205 20.97 -22.66 12.16
CA ALA A 205 21.73 -22.78 13.40
C ALA A 205 22.42 -21.46 13.81
N LEU A 206 22.94 -20.69 12.86
CA LEU A 206 23.51 -19.36 13.09
C LEU A 206 22.44 -18.36 13.51
N GLU A 207 21.27 -18.38 12.86
CA GLU A 207 20.11 -17.56 13.21
C GLU A 207 19.60 -17.89 14.62
N ALA A 208 19.54 -19.16 15.00
CA ALA A 208 19.17 -19.57 16.36
C ALA A 208 20.18 -19.08 17.42
N LEU A 209 21.46 -18.96 17.07
CA LEU A 209 22.49 -18.39 17.94
C LEU A 209 22.43 -16.86 17.98
N ASP A 210 21.98 -16.19 16.91
CA ASP A 210 21.80 -14.74 16.84
C ASP A 210 20.53 -14.24 17.53
N ASN A 211 19.44 -14.99 17.44
CA ASN A 211 18.17 -14.69 18.10
C ASN A 211 18.26 -15.02 19.60
N ARG A 212 19.05 -14.22 20.33
CA ARG A 212 19.31 -14.40 21.76
C ARG A 212 18.11 -13.94 22.60
N PRO A 213 17.81 -14.65 23.70
CA PRO A 213 16.86 -14.15 24.67
C PRO A 213 17.36 -12.83 25.26
N VAL A 214 16.46 -11.87 25.31
CA VAL A 214 16.70 -10.53 25.84
C VAL A 214 16.29 -10.51 27.32
N ARG A 215 17.13 -9.91 28.17
CA ARG A 215 16.82 -9.69 29.59
C ARG A 215 16.31 -8.27 29.77
N TYR A 216 15.12 -8.16 30.34
CA TYR A 216 14.49 -6.88 30.68
C TYR A 216 14.69 -6.56 32.17
N ASP A 217 14.61 -5.28 32.52
CA ASP A 217 14.56 -4.85 33.92
C ASP A 217 13.26 -5.39 34.56
N PRO A 218 13.32 -6.12 35.70
CA PRO A 218 12.13 -6.62 36.40
C PRO A 218 11.08 -5.54 36.68
N ASP A 219 11.51 -4.30 36.92
CA ASP A 219 10.63 -3.17 37.18
C ASP A 219 9.86 -2.74 35.92
N GLU A 220 10.49 -2.85 34.75
CA GLU A 220 9.85 -2.57 33.45
C GLU A 220 8.95 -3.73 33.00
N VAL A 221 9.34 -4.98 33.29
CA VAL A 221 8.51 -6.17 33.02
C VAL A 221 7.16 -6.09 33.74
N ALA A 222 7.15 -5.58 34.98
CA ALA A 222 5.93 -5.42 35.76
C ALA A 222 4.92 -4.40 35.20
N ILE A 223 5.33 -3.55 34.25
CA ILE A 223 4.46 -2.56 33.57
C ILE A 223 4.28 -2.82 32.06
N ALA A 224 5.10 -3.70 31.49
CA ALA A 224 5.07 -4.05 30.07
C ALA A 224 4.30 -5.36 29.84
N GLY A 225 3.93 -5.61 28.59
CA GLY A 225 3.30 -6.85 28.17
C GLY A 225 3.90 -7.46 26.91
N VAL A 226 3.27 -8.56 26.49
CA VAL A 226 3.77 -9.48 25.46
C VAL A 226 2.67 -9.83 24.48
N PHE A 227 2.96 -9.76 23.19
CA PHE A 227 2.13 -10.33 22.13
C PHE A 227 2.61 -11.73 21.77
N VAL A 228 1.67 -12.66 21.61
CA VAL A 228 1.93 -14.04 21.22
C VAL A 228 1.11 -14.35 19.97
N SER A 229 1.77 -14.76 18.90
CA SER A 229 1.09 -15.09 17.64
C SER A 229 1.71 -16.28 16.91
N ILE A 230 1.07 -16.69 15.81
CA ILE A 230 1.54 -17.79 14.96
C ILE A 230 1.97 -17.22 13.62
N ASP A 231 3.24 -17.41 13.27
CA ASP A 231 3.82 -16.94 12.02
C ASP A 231 3.33 -17.77 10.82
N ALA A 232 3.64 -17.30 9.60
CA ALA A 232 3.16 -17.89 8.37
C ALA A 232 3.57 -19.37 8.19
N ASP A 233 4.71 -19.76 8.78
CA ASP A 233 5.24 -21.12 8.79
C ASP A 233 4.67 -22.01 9.92
N GLY A 234 3.83 -21.45 10.80
CA GLY A 234 3.27 -22.16 11.95
C GLY A 234 4.13 -22.13 13.21
N SER A 235 5.28 -21.43 13.18
CA SER A 235 6.11 -21.20 14.37
C SER A 235 5.49 -20.17 15.32
N LEU A 236 5.91 -20.22 16.59
CA LEU A 236 5.41 -19.33 17.62
C LEU A 236 6.20 -18.02 17.62
N SER A 237 5.52 -16.91 17.38
CA SER A 237 6.06 -15.56 17.47
C SER A 237 5.75 -14.96 18.84
N VAL A 238 6.77 -14.48 19.56
CA VAL A 238 6.60 -13.88 20.90
C VAL A 238 7.31 -12.54 20.95
N ASP A 239 6.52 -11.48 20.88
CA ASP A 239 6.97 -10.09 20.78
C ASP A 239 6.82 -9.42 22.17
N ARG A 240 7.95 -9.12 22.82
CA ARG A 240 7.99 -8.72 24.25
C ARG A 240 8.37 -7.26 24.40
N GLY A 241 7.85 -6.64 25.45
CA GLY A 241 8.36 -5.34 25.90
C GLY A 241 7.49 -4.15 25.53
N TYR A 242 6.17 -4.31 25.47
CA TYR A 242 5.27 -3.22 25.09
C TYR A 242 4.53 -2.65 26.31
N VAL A 243 4.69 -1.36 26.58
CA VAL A 243 3.99 -0.64 27.66
C VAL A 243 2.81 0.12 27.05
N ARG A 244 1.61 -0.11 27.60
CA ARG A 244 0.42 0.64 27.22
C ARG A 244 0.45 2.04 27.86
N PRO A 245 -0.14 3.08 27.23
CA PRO A 245 -0.16 4.42 27.81
C PRO A 245 -0.75 4.48 29.23
N GLU A 246 -1.76 3.66 29.52
CA GLU A 246 -2.35 3.53 30.86
C GLU A 246 -1.45 2.85 31.90
N ASP A 247 -0.40 2.16 31.44
CA ASP A 247 0.55 1.41 32.27
C ASP A 247 1.85 2.19 32.52
N GLU A 248 2.00 3.39 31.96
CA GLU A 248 3.15 4.25 32.22
C GLU A 248 3.17 4.73 33.68
N ARG A 249 4.35 4.65 34.29
CA ARG A 249 4.57 5.24 35.62
C ARG A 249 4.46 6.76 35.50
N PRO A 250 3.71 7.44 36.38
CA PRO A 250 3.71 8.90 36.43
C PRO A 250 5.14 9.40 36.57
N VAL A 251 5.57 10.30 35.68
CA VAL A 251 6.88 10.95 35.79
C VAL A 251 6.84 11.83 37.03
N GLU A 252 7.44 11.37 38.13
CA GLU A 252 7.74 12.23 39.27
C GLU A 252 8.75 13.29 38.80
N ILE A 253 8.25 14.49 38.53
CA ILE A 253 9.09 15.68 38.40
C ILE A 253 9.80 15.81 39.75
N ALA A 254 11.11 15.58 39.76
CA ALA A 254 11.94 15.63 40.95
C ALA A 254 11.94 17.04 41.56
N ASP A 255 11.00 17.30 42.47
CA ASP A 255 11.26 18.10 43.66
C ASP A 255 11.62 17.11 44.77
N GLY A 256 12.86 17.19 45.23
CA GLY A 256 13.44 16.21 46.12
C GLY A 256 12.75 16.16 47.48
N GLU A 257 11.98 15.11 47.71
CA GLU A 257 11.75 14.53 49.04
C GLU A 257 11.84 13.02 48.90
N ALA A 258 12.62 12.40 49.80
CA ALA A 258 12.88 10.96 49.79
C ALA A 258 11.58 10.18 49.98
N GLN A 259 11.36 9.15 49.16
CA GLN A 259 10.28 8.18 49.32
C GLN A 259 10.40 7.52 50.71
N GLU A 260 9.41 7.76 51.58
CA GLU A 260 9.25 7.00 52.81
C GLU A 260 8.71 5.61 52.44
N GLU A 261 9.48 4.57 52.77
CA GLU A 261 9.02 3.18 52.69
C GLU A 261 7.76 3.02 53.54
N GLU A 262 6.65 2.60 52.91
CA GLU A 262 5.37 2.41 53.59
C GLU A 262 5.43 1.15 54.47
N VAL A 263 5.65 1.36 55.77
CA VAL A 263 5.70 0.30 56.79
C VAL A 263 4.30 0.07 57.35
N ASP A 264 3.86 -1.20 57.38
CA ASP A 264 2.58 -1.60 57.98
C ASP A 264 2.55 -1.21 59.48
N PRO A 265 1.58 -0.37 59.92
CA PRO A 265 1.58 0.21 61.27
C PRO A 265 1.34 -0.80 62.40
N ASP A 266 0.94 -2.05 62.10
CA ASP A 266 0.68 -3.07 63.13
C ASP A 266 1.78 -4.15 63.24
N THR A 267 2.63 -4.36 62.23
CA THR A 267 3.63 -5.45 62.24
C THR A 267 5.06 -5.03 61.93
N GLY A 268 5.30 -3.84 61.38
CA GLY A 268 6.66 -3.33 61.16
C GLY A 268 7.47 -4.06 60.08
N GLU A 269 6.84 -4.89 59.25
CA GLU A 269 7.48 -5.57 58.12
C GLU A 269 7.27 -4.80 56.81
N ILE A 270 8.32 -4.73 55.98
CA ILE A 270 8.26 -4.17 54.62
C ILE A 270 7.32 -5.05 53.80
N ARG A 271 6.23 -4.51 53.27
CA ARG A 271 5.32 -5.24 52.38
C ARG A 271 6.10 -5.72 51.16
N ALA A 272 6.30 -7.03 51.05
CA ALA A 272 6.77 -7.64 49.82
C ALA A 272 5.78 -7.29 48.68
N PRO A 273 6.27 -6.96 47.47
CA PRO A 273 5.39 -6.58 46.37
C PRO A 273 4.42 -7.72 46.11
N THR A 274 3.12 -7.40 46.19
CA THR A 274 2.05 -8.29 45.76
C THR A 274 2.31 -8.65 44.30
N VAL A 275 2.53 -9.94 44.02
CA VAL A 275 2.67 -10.45 42.65
C VAL A 275 1.36 -10.18 41.92
N GLN A 276 1.32 -9.10 41.14
CA GLN A 276 0.20 -8.82 40.25
C GLN A 276 0.17 -9.91 39.18
N ARG A 277 -0.91 -10.69 39.12
CA ARG A 277 -1.10 -11.71 38.08
C ARG A 277 -1.32 -11.00 36.74
N ALA A 278 -0.59 -11.45 35.72
CA ALA A 278 -0.72 -10.93 34.37
C ALA A 278 -2.16 -11.07 33.85
N VAL A 279 -2.69 -10.04 33.18
CA VAL A 279 -3.97 -10.14 32.46
C VAL A 279 -3.74 -10.87 31.14
N ILE A 280 -4.30 -12.08 30.99
CA ILE A 280 -4.18 -12.89 29.77
C ILE A 280 -5.42 -12.69 28.88
N THR A 281 -5.19 -12.24 27.65
CA THR A 281 -6.24 -12.03 26.64
C THR A 281 -6.04 -13.01 25.49
N ILE A 282 -7.05 -13.81 25.15
CA ILE A 282 -6.99 -14.77 24.03
C ILE A 282 -8.05 -14.39 23.00
N GLY A 283 -7.61 -14.07 21.78
CA GLY A 283 -8.53 -13.73 20.68
C GLY A 283 -9.46 -12.54 20.98
N GLY A 284 -9.01 -11.57 21.79
CA GLY A 284 -9.79 -10.40 22.19
C GLY A 284 -10.81 -10.65 23.31
N GLN A 285 -10.81 -11.82 23.96
CA GLN A 285 -11.61 -12.06 25.15
C GLN A 285 -10.71 -12.24 26.39
N PRO A 286 -10.94 -11.51 27.49
CA PRO A 286 -10.21 -11.73 28.72
C PRO A 286 -10.57 -13.11 29.29
N VAL A 287 -9.56 -13.89 29.70
CA VAL A 287 -9.79 -15.13 30.47
C VAL A 287 -10.32 -14.71 31.84
N GLN A 288 -11.59 -15.00 32.10
CA GLN A 288 -12.21 -14.70 33.39
C GLN A 288 -11.55 -15.54 34.48
N THR A 289 -10.76 -14.89 35.33
CA THR A 289 -10.45 -15.40 36.67
C THR A 289 -11.54 -14.90 37.59
N ASP A 290 -12.29 -15.84 38.18
CA ASP A 290 -13.29 -15.57 39.21
C ASP A 290 -12.58 -15.09 40.49
N GLU A 291 -12.22 -13.82 40.56
CA GLU A 291 -11.93 -13.14 41.82
C GLU A 291 -12.89 -11.94 41.92
N GLU A 292 -13.99 -12.16 42.66
CA GLU A 292 -14.89 -11.12 43.12
C GLU A 292 -14.16 -10.28 44.18
N ASP A 293 -13.33 -9.33 43.72
CA ASP A 293 -12.98 -8.18 44.56
C ASP A 293 -14.16 -7.20 44.51
N GLU A 294 -14.81 -7.04 45.67
CA GLU A 294 -15.76 -5.98 45.97
C GLU A 294 -15.02 -4.63 45.99
N ASP A 295 -14.62 -4.14 44.80
CA ASP A 295 -14.21 -2.75 44.63
C ASP A 295 -15.49 -1.93 44.37
N ASP A 296 -15.78 -0.98 45.26
CA ASP A 296 -16.93 -0.06 45.21
C ASP A 296 -16.81 0.97 44.06
N GLY A 297 -15.92 0.71 43.09
CA GLY A 297 -15.74 1.43 41.85
C GLY A 297 -16.68 0.93 40.74
N LEU A 298 -17.18 1.85 39.94
CA LEU A 298 -17.95 1.50 38.74
C LEU A 298 -17.07 0.68 37.80
N LYS A 299 -17.41 -0.60 37.60
CA LYS A 299 -16.76 -1.47 36.61
C LYS A 299 -16.75 -0.78 35.23
N PRO A 300 -15.65 -0.86 34.45
CA PRO A 300 -15.59 -0.28 33.12
C PRO A 300 -16.68 -0.89 32.23
N LEU A 301 -17.17 -0.09 31.27
CA LEU A 301 -18.19 -0.55 30.33
C LEU A 301 -17.66 -1.72 29.49
N PRO A 302 -18.47 -2.75 29.19
CA PRO A 302 -18.07 -3.82 28.28
C PRO A 302 -17.59 -3.27 26.94
N GLU A 303 -16.50 -3.81 26.39
CA GLU A 303 -15.88 -3.32 25.15
C GLU A 303 -16.89 -3.24 23.99
N ARG A 304 -17.69 -4.29 23.81
CA ARG A 304 -18.77 -4.30 22.81
C ARG A 304 -19.74 -3.14 23.00
N LEU A 305 -20.08 -2.81 24.24
CA LEU A 305 -20.96 -1.67 24.53
C LEU A 305 -20.26 -0.34 24.22
N VAL A 306 -18.96 -0.21 24.49
CA VAL A 306 -18.17 0.97 24.10
C VAL A 306 -18.17 1.12 22.57
N ILE A 307 -17.96 0.04 21.81
CA ILE A 307 -18.02 0.04 20.34
C ILE A 307 -19.41 0.48 19.84
N GLU A 308 -20.49 -0.09 20.39
CA GLU A 308 -21.86 0.27 20.00
C GLU A 308 -22.18 1.74 20.34
N LEU A 309 -21.82 2.21 21.54
CA LEU A 309 -22.04 3.59 21.97
C LEU A 309 -21.20 4.59 21.16
N THR A 310 -19.96 4.25 20.83
CA THR A 310 -19.10 5.12 20.00
C THR A 310 -19.53 5.10 18.53
N ALA A 311 -20.11 4.03 18.02
CA ALA A 311 -20.78 4.03 16.71
C ALA A 311 -21.94 5.03 16.67
N HIS A 312 -22.78 5.07 17.72
CA HIS A 312 -23.82 6.09 17.86
C HIS A 312 -23.24 7.51 17.92
N ARG A 313 -22.17 7.73 18.69
CA ARG A 313 -21.47 9.02 18.77
C ARG A 313 -20.94 9.46 17.41
N THR A 314 -20.31 8.56 16.67
CA THR A 314 -19.77 8.83 15.32
C THR A 314 -20.88 9.23 14.35
N LEU A 315 -22.02 8.52 14.36
CA LEU A 315 -23.16 8.90 13.51
C LEU A 315 -23.73 10.28 13.86
N ALA A 316 -23.85 10.59 15.16
CA ALA A 316 -24.30 11.89 15.62
C ALA A 316 -23.33 13.02 15.22
N LEU A 317 -22.02 12.79 15.35
CA LEU A 317 -20.98 13.73 14.93
C LEU A 317 -20.98 13.96 13.41
N ARG A 318 -21.21 12.91 12.60
CA ARG A 318 -21.36 13.05 11.14
C ARG A 318 -22.52 13.99 10.80
N ASN A 319 -23.67 13.85 11.47
CA ASN A 319 -24.80 14.75 11.26
C ASN A 319 -24.48 16.18 11.71
N ALA A 320 -23.93 16.35 12.92
CA ALA A 320 -23.58 17.64 13.47
C ALA A 320 -22.55 18.39 12.58
N LEU A 321 -21.54 17.70 12.05
CA LEU A 321 -20.56 18.30 11.15
C LEU A 321 -21.18 18.73 9.81
N ALA A 322 -22.07 17.90 9.25
CA ALA A 322 -22.78 18.22 8.00
C ALA A 322 -23.67 19.47 8.13
N GLU A 323 -24.21 19.74 9.31
CA GLU A 323 -24.98 20.95 9.62
C GLU A 323 -24.10 22.19 9.83
N ASN A 324 -22.77 22.05 9.91
CA ASN A 324 -21.83 23.12 10.23
C ASN A 324 -20.68 23.23 9.19
N PRO A 325 -20.93 23.82 8.00
CA PRO A 325 -19.95 23.87 6.91
C PRO A 325 -18.62 24.56 7.26
N ARG A 326 -18.65 25.61 8.08
CA ARG A 326 -17.43 26.31 8.51
C ARG A 326 -16.54 25.42 9.38
N VAL A 327 -17.13 24.60 10.25
CA VAL A 327 -16.43 23.63 11.09
C VAL A 327 -15.92 22.47 10.24
N ALA A 328 -16.70 22.01 9.26
CA ALA A 328 -16.27 21.00 8.30
C ALA A 328 -15.02 21.46 7.51
N MET A 329 -15.00 22.74 7.08
CA MET A 329 -13.82 23.32 6.44
C MET A 329 -12.63 23.44 7.41
N THR A 330 -12.85 23.83 8.68
CA THR A 330 -11.78 23.82 9.70
C THR A 330 -11.22 22.42 9.89
N MET A 331 -12.07 21.40 10.03
CA MET A 331 -11.64 20.01 10.22
C MET A 331 -10.83 19.48 9.04
N LEU A 332 -11.29 19.74 7.81
CA LEU A 332 -10.54 19.37 6.62
C LEU A 332 -9.19 20.08 6.57
N LEU A 333 -9.17 21.39 6.81
CA LEU A 333 -7.94 22.18 6.77
C LEU A 333 -6.96 21.76 7.86
N HIS A 334 -7.45 21.52 9.08
CA HIS A 334 -6.66 21.00 10.20
C HIS A 334 -5.99 19.68 9.82
N LYS A 335 -6.75 18.72 9.28
CA LYS A 335 -6.22 17.44 8.81
C LYS A 335 -5.14 17.63 7.74
N LEU A 336 -5.41 18.44 6.71
CA LEU A 336 -4.49 18.63 5.60
C LEU A 336 -3.21 19.40 5.98
N VAL A 337 -3.32 20.41 6.84
CA VAL A 337 -2.18 21.18 7.37
C VAL A 337 -1.33 20.29 8.27
N SER A 338 -1.96 19.52 9.16
CA SER A 338 -1.26 18.53 10.00
C SER A 338 -0.45 17.57 9.13
N ASP A 339 -1.05 16.98 8.09
CA ASP A 339 -0.35 16.04 7.19
C ASP A 339 0.76 16.69 6.36
N THR A 340 0.65 17.99 6.07
CA THR A 340 1.62 18.73 5.24
C THR A 340 2.84 19.18 6.03
N PHE A 341 2.66 19.57 7.29
CA PHE A 341 3.70 20.21 8.12
C PHE A 341 4.16 19.37 9.32
N SER A 342 3.42 18.33 9.71
CA SER A 342 3.81 17.44 10.81
C SER A 342 4.41 16.15 10.27
N HIS A 343 5.53 15.72 10.84
CA HIS A 343 6.21 14.47 10.49
C HIS A 343 5.68 13.25 11.26
N THR A 344 4.64 13.41 12.07
CA THR A 344 3.97 12.33 12.80
C THR A 344 3.02 11.55 11.89
N ALA A 345 2.79 10.27 12.22
CA ALA A 345 1.87 9.44 11.46
C ALA A 345 0.47 10.10 11.39
N PRO A 346 -0.23 10.04 10.25
CA PRO A 346 -1.55 10.62 10.10
C PRO A 346 -2.54 9.92 11.04
N THR A 347 -2.92 10.59 12.12
CA THR A 347 -3.91 10.14 13.11
C THR A 347 -5.08 11.13 13.19
N GLY A 348 -6.23 10.70 13.71
CA GLY A 348 -7.38 11.60 13.97
C GLY A 348 -8.73 11.02 13.57
N CYS A 349 -9.81 11.77 13.82
CA CYS A 349 -11.18 11.31 13.58
C CYS A 349 -11.70 11.56 12.14
N LEU A 350 -10.95 12.29 11.30
CA LEU A 350 -11.27 12.50 9.88
C LEU A 350 -10.31 11.71 8.99
N GLU A 351 -10.87 10.81 8.18
CA GLU A 351 -10.16 10.12 7.11
C GLU A 351 -10.20 10.94 5.81
N ALA A 352 -9.17 11.75 5.59
CA ALA A 352 -8.93 12.48 4.35
C ALA A 352 -7.44 12.79 4.23
N ASN A 353 -6.83 12.60 3.06
CA ASN A 353 -5.44 12.94 2.85
C ASN A 353 -5.18 13.41 1.41
N VAL A 354 -4.13 14.21 1.25
CA VAL A 354 -3.56 14.56 -0.06
C VAL A 354 -2.29 13.75 -0.23
N ARG A 355 -2.31 12.79 -1.15
CA ARG A 355 -1.12 11.96 -1.41
C ARG A 355 -0.07 12.79 -2.15
N HIS A 356 1.04 13.05 -1.48
CA HIS A 356 2.18 13.72 -2.08
C HIS A 356 2.73 12.88 -3.25
N ILE A 357 2.90 13.51 -4.42
CA ILE A 357 3.32 12.82 -5.64
C ILE A 357 4.85 12.81 -5.73
N PHE A 358 5.43 11.62 -5.84
CA PHE A 358 6.86 11.45 -6.11
C PHE A 358 7.11 11.39 -7.62
N PHE A 359 8.06 12.19 -8.10
CA PHE A 359 8.44 12.16 -9.52
C PHE A 359 9.59 11.16 -9.73
N SER A 360 9.27 10.03 -10.36
CA SER A 360 10.18 8.91 -10.59
C SER A 360 11.34 9.20 -11.55
N ALA A 361 11.18 10.19 -12.43
CA ALA A 361 12.22 10.65 -13.34
C ALA A 361 12.19 12.18 -13.42
N GLN A 362 13.36 12.81 -13.30
CA GLN A 362 13.52 14.26 -13.25
C GLN A 362 14.76 14.71 -14.03
N SER A 363 14.74 15.92 -14.58
CA SER A 363 15.97 16.58 -15.06
C SER A 363 16.70 17.21 -13.88
N GLU A 364 18.04 17.28 -13.94
CA GLU A 364 18.84 17.94 -12.91
C GLU A 364 18.45 19.41 -12.70
N GLU A 365 17.98 20.08 -13.76
CA GLU A 365 17.52 21.47 -13.78
C GLU A 365 16.14 21.68 -13.10
N LEU A 366 15.36 20.62 -12.84
CA LEU A 366 13.97 20.75 -12.35
C LEU A 366 13.89 21.42 -10.97
N LYS A 367 14.80 21.06 -10.06
CA LYS A 367 14.88 21.61 -8.70
C LYS A 367 15.15 23.12 -8.68
N ASP A 368 15.82 23.61 -9.72
CA ASP A 368 16.22 25.03 -9.86
C ASP A 368 15.19 25.82 -10.67
N SER A 369 14.08 25.20 -11.07
CA SER A 369 13.02 25.86 -11.83
C SER A 369 12.30 26.92 -10.99
N PRO A 370 11.76 28.00 -11.62
CA PRO A 370 10.99 29.01 -10.91
C PRO A 370 9.80 28.43 -10.14
N SER A 371 9.14 27.40 -10.69
CA SER A 371 8.02 26.73 -10.04
C SER A 371 8.47 25.96 -8.79
N ALA A 372 9.60 25.24 -8.84
CA ALA A 372 10.12 24.52 -7.67
C ALA A 372 10.48 25.49 -6.53
N GLN A 373 11.17 26.58 -6.85
CA GLN A 373 11.49 27.64 -5.89
C GLN A 373 10.21 28.25 -5.29
N ALA A 374 9.25 28.66 -6.13
CA ALA A 374 8.01 29.26 -5.66
C ALA A 374 7.13 28.31 -4.83
N VAL A 375 7.21 27.00 -5.03
CA VAL A 375 6.54 26.00 -4.18
C VAL A 375 7.23 25.89 -2.83
N ASN A 376 8.56 25.80 -2.81
CA ASN A 376 9.35 25.74 -1.57
C ASN A 376 9.18 27.03 -0.74
N ASP A 377 9.31 28.21 -1.36
CA ASP A 377 9.12 29.50 -0.70
C ASP A 377 7.72 29.61 -0.06
N ARG A 378 6.70 29.09 -0.74
CA ARG A 378 5.33 29.08 -0.21
C ARG A 378 5.20 28.13 0.98
N HIS A 379 5.84 26.97 0.94
CA HIS A 379 5.86 26.03 2.06
C HIS A 379 6.57 26.64 3.27
N GLU A 380 7.79 27.16 3.08
CA GLU A 380 8.62 27.76 4.13
C GLU A 380 7.93 28.97 4.78
N ARG A 381 7.27 29.82 3.98
CA ARG A 381 6.49 30.96 4.50
C ARG A 381 5.45 30.56 5.56
N TRP A 382 4.82 29.40 5.40
CA TRP A 382 3.82 28.91 6.35
C TRP A 382 4.43 28.08 7.47
N GLY A 383 5.48 27.30 7.20
CA GLY A 383 6.09 26.37 8.16
C GLY A 383 6.41 27.01 9.52
N ASP A 384 6.97 28.23 9.53
CA ASP A 384 7.31 28.95 10.76
C ASP A 384 6.09 29.38 11.61
N HIS A 385 4.90 29.43 11.01
CA HIS A 385 3.68 29.94 11.64
C HIS A 385 2.71 28.84 12.07
N VAL A 386 2.89 27.60 11.58
CA VAL A 386 1.99 26.48 11.86
C VAL A 386 2.29 25.92 13.26
N PRO A 387 1.33 25.93 14.20
CA PRO A 387 1.53 25.35 15.53
C PRO A 387 1.74 23.83 15.47
N ALA A 388 2.64 23.31 16.30
CA ALA A 388 2.92 21.88 16.40
C ALA A 388 1.91 21.11 17.28
N ASP A 389 1.27 21.78 18.23
CA ASP A 389 0.25 21.19 19.11
C ASP A 389 -1.12 21.14 18.41
N ASP A 390 -1.81 20.00 18.50
CA ASP A 390 -3.05 19.70 17.77
C ASP A 390 -4.20 20.67 18.11
N GLN A 391 -4.41 20.91 19.41
CA GLN A 391 -5.47 21.80 19.88
C GLN A 391 -5.14 23.26 19.52
N THR A 392 -3.88 23.65 19.68
CA THR A 392 -3.42 24.99 19.31
C THR A 392 -3.55 25.23 17.81
N LEU A 393 -3.29 24.22 16.97
CA LEU A 393 -3.51 24.28 15.53
C LEU A 393 -4.99 24.49 15.19
N TRP A 394 -5.89 23.74 15.84
CA TRP A 394 -7.34 23.92 15.66
C TRP A 394 -7.80 25.34 16.00
N ASP A 395 -7.38 25.86 17.14
CA ASP A 395 -7.74 27.20 17.60
C ASP A 395 -7.14 28.29 16.69
N TRP A 396 -5.90 28.09 16.24
CA TRP A 396 -5.27 28.97 15.27
C TRP A 396 -6.07 29.02 13.96
N LEU A 397 -6.37 27.87 13.35
CA LEU A 397 -7.15 27.79 12.10
C LEU A 397 -8.56 28.38 12.22
N THR A 398 -9.17 28.28 13.39
CA THR A 398 -10.51 28.86 13.66
C THR A 398 -10.49 30.39 13.67
N ASN A 399 -9.35 30.98 14.04
CA ASN A 399 -9.15 32.43 14.15
C ASN A 399 -8.61 33.09 12.88
N LEU A 400 -8.15 32.31 11.89
CA LEU A 400 -7.73 32.82 10.58
C LEU A 400 -8.92 33.39 9.80
N ASP A 401 -8.65 34.41 8.98
CA ASP A 401 -9.60 34.91 8.00
C ASP A 401 -9.81 33.90 6.85
N ASP A 402 -10.91 34.06 6.13
CA ASP A 402 -11.28 33.09 5.10
C ASP A 402 -10.30 33.08 3.91
N ASP A 403 -9.66 34.20 3.58
CA ASP A 403 -8.68 34.26 2.48
C ASP A 403 -7.43 33.43 2.84
N THR A 404 -6.89 33.65 4.05
CA THR A 404 -5.76 32.88 4.57
C THR A 404 -6.07 31.37 4.64
N ARG A 405 -7.29 31.00 5.05
CA ARG A 405 -7.72 29.58 5.09
C ARG A 405 -7.76 28.97 3.69
N MET A 406 -8.20 29.72 2.68
CA MET A 406 -8.20 29.27 1.29
C MET A 406 -6.78 29.16 0.73
N GLU A 407 -5.86 30.06 1.09
CA GLU A 407 -4.45 29.97 0.70
C GLU A 407 -3.78 28.71 1.24
N LEU A 408 -3.99 28.38 2.52
CA LEU A 408 -3.48 27.15 3.13
C LEU A 408 -4.09 25.90 2.47
N LEU A 409 -5.40 25.90 2.23
CA LEU A 409 -6.07 24.81 1.53
C LEU A 409 -5.47 24.59 0.14
N ALA A 410 -5.27 25.68 -0.62
CA ALA A 410 -4.69 25.62 -1.95
C ALA A 410 -3.26 25.06 -1.92
N LEU A 411 -2.44 25.46 -0.94
CA LEU A 411 -1.10 24.90 -0.76
C LEU A 411 -1.16 23.39 -0.49
N CYS A 412 -1.92 22.94 0.51
CA CYS A 412 -2.01 21.52 0.87
C CYS A 412 -2.51 20.67 -0.30
N VAL A 413 -3.55 21.11 -1.02
CA VAL A 413 -4.11 20.39 -2.16
C VAL A 413 -3.14 20.34 -3.35
N SER A 414 -2.30 21.38 -3.53
CA SER A 414 -1.37 21.45 -4.67
C SER A 414 -0.40 20.27 -4.73
N TYR A 415 0.00 19.71 -3.59
CA TYR A 415 0.91 18.57 -3.50
C TYR A 415 0.33 17.26 -4.05
N GLY A 416 -1.00 17.18 -4.18
CA GLY A 416 -1.70 16.03 -4.77
C GLY A 416 -1.82 16.07 -6.28
N VAL A 417 -1.43 17.17 -6.93
CA VAL A 417 -1.57 17.33 -8.38
C VAL A 417 -0.62 16.37 -9.10
N ASN A 418 -1.18 15.45 -9.88
CA ASN A 418 -0.42 14.50 -10.69
C ASN A 418 -0.73 14.67 -12.18
N ALA A 419 0.22 15.21 -12.92
CA ALA A 419 0.20 15.30 -14.39
C ALA A 419 1.31 14.46 -15.05
N LEU A 420 1.84 13.45 -14.34
CA LEU A 420 2.93 12.62 -14.85
C LEU A 420 2.44 11.57 -15.83
N PHE A 421 3.20 11.41 -16.92
CA PHE A 421 3.07 10.27 -17.80
C PHE A 421 3.70 9.04 -17.16
N GLU A 422 2.90 7.99 -17.03
CA GLU A 422 3.32 6.66 -16.60
C GLU A 422 2.91 5.68 -17.69
N ARG A 423 3.86 4.88 -18.20
CA ARG A 423 3.55 3.91 -19.24
C ARG A 423 2.61 2.84 -18.66
N PRO A 424 1.40 2.66 -19.22
CA PRO A 424 0.49 1.63 -18.72
C PRO A 424 1.10 0.24 -18.86
N ASN A 425 1.03 -0.55 -17.78
CA ASN A 425 1.53 -1.92 -17.74
C ASN A 425 0.36 -2.89 -17.57
N PRO A 426 -0.02 -3.66 -18.62
CA PRO A 426 -1.10 -4.64 -18.55
C PRO A 426 -0.89 -5.76 -17.51
N TYR A 427 0.34 -5.94 -17.03
CA TYR A 427 0.73 -7.04 -16.15
C TYR A 427 0.93 -6.62 -14.69
N SER A 428 0.78 -5.33 -14.33
CA SER A 428 0.88 -4.89 -12.94
C SER A 428 -0.50 -4.68 -12.32
N GLY A 429 -0.75 -5.25 -11.13
CA GLY A 429 -1.98 -5.01 -10.37
C GLY A 429 -2.08 -3.63 -9.72
N SER A 430 -0.98 -2.87 -9.67
CA SER A 430 -0.88 -1.56 -9.00
C SER A 430 -0.57 -0.38 -9.93
N GLY A 431 -0.29 -0.63 -11.22
CA GLY A 431 0.05 0.41 -12.19
C GLY A 431 -1.17 1.08 -12.82
N VAL A 432 -0.96 2.25 -13.43
CA VAL A 432 -2.03 2.97 -14.13
C VAL A 432 -2.48 2.23 -15.39
N SER A 433 -3.79 2.09 -15.57
CA SER A 433 -4.36 1.61 -16.83
C SER A 433 -4.29 2.71 -17.91
N GLN A 434 -4.43 2.35 -19.19
CA GLN A 434 -4.50 3.35 -20.26
C GLN A 434 -5.62 4.37 -19.99
N HIS A 435 -6.82 3.88 -19.63
CA HIS A 435 -7.93 4.76 -19.28
C HIS A 435 -7.62 5.67 -18.09
N GLY A 436 -6.97 5.15 -17.05
CA GLY A 436 -6.57 5.94 -15.89
C GLY A 436 -5.57 7.05 -16.24
N LEU A 437 -4.65 6.78 -17.19
CA LEU A 437 -3.72 7.77 -17.69
C LEU A 437 -4.44 8.86 -18.51
N ASP A 438 -5.34 8.47 -19.41
CA ASP A 438 -6.11 9.42 -20.23
C ASP A 438 -6.95 10.36 -19.35
N VAL A 439 -7.62 9.82 -18.32
CA VAL A 439 -8.39 10.61 -17.35
C VAL A 439 -7.47 11.58 -16.58
N ARG A 440 -6.30 11.12 -16.14
CA ARG A 440 -5.31 11.96 -15.45
C ARG A 440 -4.89 13.14 -16.32
N MET A 441 -4.53 12.89 -17.58
CA MET A 441 -4.10 13.94 -18.51
C MET A 441 -5.22 14.94 -18.80
N ALA A 442 -6.45 14.46 -19.02
CA ALA A 442 -7.60 15.33 -19.25
C ALA A 442 -7.94 16.21 -18.03
N GLN A 443 -7.74 15.70 -16.80
CA GLN A 443 -7.92 16.48 -15.58
C GLN A 443 -6.81 17.50 -15.38
N ALA A 444 -5.55 17.15 -15.71
CA ALA A 444 -4.43 18.09 -15.70
C ALA A 444 -4.67 19.25 -16.68
N ASP A 445 -5.14 18.96 -17.90
CA ASP A 445 -5.50 19.99 -18.90
C ASP A 445 -6.62 20.91 -18.40
N ARG A 446 -7.63 20.36 -17.72
CA ARG A 446 -8.70 21.16 -17.09
C ARG A 446 -8.14 22.08 -16.01
N LEU A 447 -7.23 21.58 -15.17
CA LEU A 447 -6.59 22.37 -14.12
C LEU A 447 -5.72 23.47 -14.71
N ALA A 448 -4.95 23.19 -15.76
CA ALA A 448 -4.13 24.17 -16.46
C ALA A 448 -4.99 25.33 -17.00
N ARG A 449 -6.13 25.02 -17.65
CA ARG A 449 -7.08 26.03 -18.12
C ARG A 449 -7.70 26.84 -16.97
N ALA A 450 -8.12 26.19 -15.89
CA ALA A 450 -8.76 26.87 -14.77
C ALA A 450 -7.81 27.82 -14.02
N THR A 451 -6.52 27.49 -13.99
CA THR A 451 -5.47 28.28 -13.31
C THR A 451 -4.78 29.29 -14.23
N GLY A 452 -5.02 29.22 -15.54
CA GLY A 452 -4.28 29.99 -16.55
C GLY A 452 -2.81 29.58 -16.65
N MET A 453 -2.45 28.37 -16.20
CA MET A 453 -1.07 27.88 -16.20
C MET A 453 -0.56 27.70 -17.64
N ASN A 454 0.61 28.27 -17.90
CA ASN A 454 1.30 28.21 -19.19
C ASN A 454 2.76 27.79 -18.99
N MET A 455 3.19 26.73 -19.68
CA MET A 455 4.54 26.16 -19.52
C MET A 455 5.67 27.14 -19.90
N VAL A 456 5.45 28.01 -20.89
CA VAL A 456 6.42 29.05 -21.25
C VAL A 456 6.51 30.10 -20.14
N ALA A 457 5.37 30.54 -19.60
CA ALA A 457 5.33 31.50 -18.49
C ALA A 457 5.91 30.93 -17.18
N ALA A 458 5.81 29.62 -16.96
CA ALA A 458 6.49 28.93 -15.87
C ALA A 458 8.00 28.77 -16.07
N GLY A 459 8.53 29.24 -17.21
CA GLY A 459 9.96 29.30 -17.49
C GLY A 459 10.51 28.09 -18.24
N TRP A 460 9.67 27.19 -18.75
CA TRP A 460 10.17 26.07 -19.56
C TRP A 460 10.69 26.57 -20.91
N LYS A 461 11.91 26.15 -21.27
CA LYS A 461 12.54 26.40 -22.57
C LYS A 461 13.32 25.15 -23.01
N PRO A 462 13.41 24.85 -24.32
CA PRO A 462 14.17 23.71 -24.79
C PRO A 462 15.68 23.98 -24.67
N THR A 463 16.37 23.18 -23.87
CA THR A 463 17.84 23.22 -23.71
C THR A 463 18.48 21.94 -24.22
N VAL A 464 19.80 21.95 -24.41
CA VAL A 464 20.57 20.73 -24.66
C VAL A 464 20.40 19.73 -23.50
N GLY A 465 20.34 20.20 -22.26
CA GLY A 465 20.23 19.38 -21.06
C GLY A 465 18.88 18.67 -20.91
N ASN A 466 17.78 19.32 -21.30
CA ASN A 466 16.42 18.84 -21.03
C ASN A 466 15.73 18.15 -22.23
N TYR A 467 15.95 18.59 -23.48
CA TYR A 467 15.23 18.09 -24.66
C TYR A 467 16.16 17.89 -25.86
N LEU A 468 16.85 18.95 -26.31
CA LEU A 468 17.55 18.98 -27.60
C LEU A 468 18.74 18.02 -27.67
N GLY A 469 19.41 17.75 -26.56
CA GLY A 469 20.47 16.74 -26.49
C GLY A 469 19.95 15.29 -26.47
N ARG A 470 18.69 15.10 -26.04
CA ARG A 470 18.07 13.78 -25.77
C ARG A 470 17.31 13.23 -26.97
N VAL A 471 16.81 14.08 -27.86
CA VAL A 471 16.08 13.65 -29.07
C VAL A 471 17.00 13.36 -30.26
N THR A 472 16.46 12.82 -31.35
CA THR A 472 17.20 12.53 -32.58
C THR A 472 17.37 13.79 -33.45
N LYS A 473 18.36 13.82 -34.37
CA LYS A 473 18.55 14.97 -35.28
C LYS A 473 17.28 15.37 -36.04
N PRO A 474 16.47 14.43 -36.60
CA PRO A 474 15.21 14.80 -37.25
C PRO A 474 14.23 15.52 -36.31
N ARG A 475 14.13 15.11 -35.04
CA ARG A 475 13.29 15.78 -34.04
C ARG A 475 13.79 17.17 -33.67
N ILE A 476 15.12 17.39 -33.64
CA ILE A 476 15.69 18.74 -33.45
C ILE A 476 15.30 19.64 -34.63
N LEU A 477 15.43 19.16 -35.86
CA LEU A 477 15.08 19.91 -37.07
C LEU A 477 13.58 20.22 -37.15
N GLU A 478 12.73 19.29 -36.75
CA GLU A 478 11.29 19.49 -36.63
C GLU A 478 10.96 20.58 -35.62
N ALA A 479 11.51 20.52 -34.40
CA ALA A 479 11.33 21.55 -33.39
C ALA A 479 11.75 22.94 -33.88
N VAL A 480 12.94 23.05 -34.51
CA VAL A 480 13.44 24.31 -35.06
C VAL A 480 12.57 24.80 -36.22
N ARG A 481 12.06 23.90 -37.07
CA ARG A 481 11.13 24.26 -38.15
C ARG A 481 9.84 24.83 -37.61
N GLU A 482 9.27 24.21 -36.56
CA GLU A 482 8.04 24.68 -35.92
C GLU A 482 8.23 26.02 -35.18
N GLY A 483 9.31 26.18 -34.42
CA GLY A 483 9.52 27.38 -33.60
C GLY A 483 10.20 28.55 -34.30
N ALA A 484 11.11 28.29 -35.24
CA ALA A 484 11.95 29.29 -35.89
C ALA A 484 11.86 29.28 -37.45
N GLY A 485 11.06 28.38 -38.01
CA GLY A 485 10.78 28.29 -39.44
C GLY A 485 11.76 27.44 -40.25
N GLU A 486 11.35 27.12 -41.48
CA GLU A 486 12.07 26.20 -42.39
C GLU A 486 13.51 26.64 -42.69
N ARG A 487 13.74 27.94 -42.87
CA ARG A 487 15.08 28.48 -43.17
C ARG A 487 16.06 28.21 -42.02
N ALA A 488 15.60 28.32 -40.78
CA ALA A 488 16.44 28.08 -39.60
C ALA A 488 16.82 26.59 -39.50
N ALA A 489 15.88 25.68 -39.82
CA ALA A 489 16.16 24.25 -39.84
C ALA A 489 17.22 23.88 -40.91
N GLN A 490 17.16 24.47 -42.10
CA GLN A 490 18.14 24.25 -43.17
C GLN A 490 19.55 24.75 -42.80
N LEU A 491 19.67 25.78 -41.96
CA LEU A 491 20.98 26.28 -41.52
C LEU A 491 21.73 25.30 -40.61
N ILE A 492 21.03 24.37 -39.96
CA ILE A 492 21.63 23.48 -38.96
C ILE A 492 21.64 21.99 -39.38
N ASP A 493 21.01 21.65 -40.51
CA ASP A 493 20.79 20.26 -40.96
C ASP A 493 22.06 19.41 -41.12
N HIS A 494 23.14 20.04 -41.58
CA HIS A 494 24.44 19.44 -41.85
C HIS A 494 25.30 19.34 -40.59
N MET A 495 24.90 19.94 -39.48
CA MET A 495 25.69 19.95 -38.24
C MET A 495 25.70 18.57 -37.56
N LYS A 496 26.73 18.31 -36.76
CA LYS A 496 26.79 17.12 -35.89
C LYS A 496 25.80 17.28 -34.74
N LYS A 497 25.33 16.17 -34.14
CA LYS A 497 24.20 16.18 -33.18
C LYS A 497 24.41 17.17 -32.02
N GLY A 498 25.59 17.17 -31.41
CA GLY A 498 25.89 18.07 -30.29
C GLY A 498 25.88 19.55 -30.68
N ASP A 499 26.46 19.90 -31.83
CA ASP A 499 26.51 21.27 -32.33
C ASP A 499 25.12 21.73 -32.81
N MET A 500 24.37 20.84 -33.46
CA MET A 500 22.98 21.06 -33.87
C MET A 500 22.09 21.35 -32.66
N ALA A 501 22.23 20.61 -31.56
CA ALA A 501 21.46 20.84 -30.35
C ALA A 501 21.76 22.21 -29.71
N LYS A 502 23.03 22.62 -29.67
CA LYS A 502 23.45 23.94 -29.17
C LYS A 502 22.90 25.09 -30.02
N GLU A 503 22.99 24.95 -31.34
CA GLU A 503 22.47 25.98 -32.25
C GLU A 503 20.94 26.02 -32.23
N ALA A 504 20.27 24.86 -32.13
CA ALA A 504 18.83 24.78 -31.97
C ALA A 504 18.34 25.45 -30.67
N GLU A 505 19.08 25.31 -29.56
CA GLU A 505 18.78 26.01 -28.30
C GLU A 505 18.78 27.52 -28.52
N ARG A 506 19.81 28.06 -29.20
CA ARG A 506 19.89 29.48 -29.54
C ARG A 506 18.74 29.94 -30.45
N LEU A 507 18.36 29.13 -31.43
CA LEU A 507 17.30 29.46 -32.39
C LEU A 507 15.90 29.40 -31.79
N LEU A 508 15.67 28.50 -30.84
CA LEU A 508 14.37 28.32 -30.17
C LEU A 508 14.22 29.18 -28.91
N THR A 509 15.29 29.81 -28.44
CA THR A 509 15.24 30.76 -27.32
C THR A 509 14.20 31.85 -27.60
N ASP A 510 13.31 32.06 -26.64
CA ASP A 510 12.25 33.09 -26.65
C ASP A 510 11.20 32.95 -27.77
N THR A 511 11.20 31.86 -28.53
CA THR A 511 10.15 31.55 -29.52
C THR A 511 8.82 31.12 -28.89
N GLY A 512 8.84 30.75 -27.61
CA GLY A 512 7.68 30.15 -26.94
C GLY A 512 7.37 28.73 -27.40
N TRP A 513 8.24 28.09 -28.19
CA TRP A 513 8.04 26.72 -28.64
C TRP A 513 8.05 25.73 -27.47
N LEU A 514 7.09 24.81 -27.48
CA LEU A 514 6.95 23.71 -26.52
C LEU A 514 6.91 22.36 -27.26
N PRO A 515 7.46 21.27 -26.69
CA PRO A 515 7.30 19.92 -27.20
C PRO A 515 5.88 19.42 -26.96
N GLU A 516 5.42 18.48 -27.79
CA GLU A 516 4.05 17.94 -27.77
C GLU A 516 3.51 17.62 -26.37
N PRO A 517 4.22 16.94 -25.44
CA PRO A 517 3.66 16.61 -24.11
C PRO A 517 3.44 17.81 -23.18
N LEU A 518 4.00 18.97 -23.50
CA LEU A 518 3.84 20.21 -22.73
C LEU A 518 2.83 21.17 -23.38
N ARG A 519 2.30 20.82 -24.54
CA ARG A 519 1.22 21.55 -25.20
C ARG A 519 -0.09 21.13 -24.56
N MET A 520 -1.02 22.07 -24.43
CA MET A 520 -2.39 21.73 -24.06
C MET A 520 -3.06 21.04 -25.26
N SER A 521 -3.85 19.99 -24.99
CA SER A 521 -4.68 19.38 -26.01
C SER A 521 -5.78 20.36 -26.43
N ASP A 522 -5.73 20.88 -27.66
CA ASP A 522 -6.71 21.84 -28.18
C ASP A 522 -8.13 21.23 -28.37
N ASP A 523 -8.27 19.91 -28.26
CA ASP A 523 -9.50 19.15 -28.57
C ASP A 523 -10.67 19.30 -27.58
N THR A 524 -10.58 20.19 -26.58
CA THR A 524 -11.68 20.43 -25.63
C THR A 524 -11.93 21.89 -25.29
N ALA A 525 -11.59 22.82 -26.19
CA ALA A 525 -12.20 24.15 -26.13
C ALA A 525 -13.73 24.00 -26.32
N PRO A 526 -14.60 24.42 -25.39
CA PRO A 526 -15.99 24.62 -25.71
C PRO A 526 -16.05 25.63 -26.87
N ALA A 527 -16.92 25.37 -27.85
CA ALA A 527 -17.07 26.15 -29.08
C ALA A 527 -17.49 27.62 -28.89
N ASP A 528 -17.43 28.16 -27.67
CA ASP A 528 -17.81 29.54 -27.31
C ASP A 528 -16.61 30.33 -26.75
N ALA A 529 -15.44 30.14 -27.35
CA ALA A 529 -14.34 31.10 -27.27
C ALA A 529 -13.79 31.38 -28.66
N GLN A 530 -14.67 31.82 -29.58
CA GLN A 530 -14.21 32.73 -30.62
C GLN A 530 -13.53 33.91 -29.91
N LEU A 531 -12.21 33.99 -30.08
CA LEU A 531 -11.50 35.25 -30.06
C LEU A 531 -12.34 36.25 -30.84
N ALA A 532 -12.89 37.22 -30.11
CA ALA A 532 -13.50 38.39 -30.69
C ALA A 532 -12.44 39.05 -31.57
N VAL A 533 -12.56 38.81 -32.87
CA VAL A 533 -12.06 39.75 -33.88
C VAL A 533 -12.75 41.06 -33.52
N PRO A 534 -12.03 42.14 -33.18
CA PRO A 534 -12.69 43.42 -33.01
C PRO A 534 -13.30 43.77 -34.37
N GLU A 535 -14.63 43.86 -34.40
CA GLU A 535 -15.32 44.52 -35.50
C GLU A 535 -14.71 45.90 -35.63
N SER A 536 -14.09 46.14 -36.79
CA SER A 536 -13.71 47.45 -37.27
C SER A 536 -14.99 48.29 -37.38
N GLY A 537 -15.30 49.00 -36.30
CA GLY A 537 -16.18 50.15 -36.36
C GLY A 537 -15.52 51.22 -37.22
N ASP A 538 -16.32 51.81 -38.11
CA ASP A 538 -16.01 53.02 -38.85
C ASP A 538 -15.40 54.09 -37.91
N GLU A 539 -14.07 54.24 -37.96
CA GLU A 539 -13.39 55.46 -37.55
C GLU A 539 -12.76 56.09 -38.79
N GLU A 540 -13.27 57.28 -39.07
CA GLU A 540 -12.88 58.19 -40.14
C GLU A 540 -11.36 58.30 -40.27
N LEU A 541 -10.86 58.08 -41.48
CA LEU A 541 -9.47 58.31 -41.86
C LEU A 541 -9.07 59.77 -41.54
N PRO A 542 -7.91 60.01 -40.90
CA PRO A 542 -7.47 61.35 -40.53
C PRO A 542 -7.21 62.23 -41.77
N ALA A 543 -7.72 63.46 -41.72
CA ALA A 543 -7.77 64.49 -42.77
C ALA A 543 -6.40 65.09 -43.20
N PHE A 544 -5.35 64.28 -43.27
CA PHE A 544 -4.01 64.71 -43.69
C PHE A 544 -3.60 64.16 -45.08
N LEU A 545 -4.34 63.21 -45.65
CA LEU A 545 -4.04 62.63 -46.97
C LEU A 545 -5.09 62.92 -48.05
N ALA A 546 -6.00 63.87 -47.80
CA ALA A 546 -6.94 64.37 -48.80
C ALA A 546 -6.50 65.76 -49.27
N ASP A 547 -5.57 65.83 -50.22
CA ASP A 547 -5.70 66.76 -51.34
C ASP A 547 -4.74 66.46 -52.50
N ASP A 548 -5.18 66.90 -53.67
CA ASP A 548 -4.49 67.14 -54.94
C ASP A 548 -4.37 65.99 -55.96
N GLY A 549 -5.22 66.06 -56.99
CA GLY A 549 -4.84 65.63 -58.33
C GLY A 549 -5.99 65.29 -59.28
N GLU A 550 -6.64 66.32 -59.83
CA GLU A 550 -7.62 66.27 -60.93
C GLU A 550 -7.12 65.57 -62.22
N ASP A 551 -8.10 65.05 -62.97
CA ASP A 551 -8.23 64.90 -64.43
C ASP A 551 -7.17 64.09 -65.23
N ASP A 552 -7.58 63.05 -65.97
CA ASP A 552 -8.16 63.23 -67.32
C ASP A 552 -8.45 61.86 -68.02
N ASP A 553 -9.60 61.83 -68.70
CA ASP A 553 -10.05 61.06 -69.87
C ASP A 553 -9.44 59.68 -70.26
N LEU A 554 -10.32 58.70 -70.53
CA LEU A 554 -10.69 58.31 -71.91
C LEU A 554 -11.72 57.14 -71.95
N ALA A 555 -12.78 57.39 -72.72
CA ALA A 555 -13.79 56.49 -73.32
C ALA A 555 -13.16 55.32 -74.13
N GLU A 556 -13.79 54.25 -74.61
CA GLU A 556 -15.17 53.87 -75.00
C GLU A 556 -15.09 52.33 -75.34
N ALA A 557 -16.10 51.54 -75.01
CA ALA A 557 -17.01 50.84 -75.96
C ALA A 557 -16.72 49.35 -76.25
N GLU A 558 -17.83 48.61 -76.23
CA GLU A 558 -18.08 47.20 -76.54
C GLU A 558 -17.78 46.86 -78.01
N ASP A 559 -17.35 45.62 -78.29
CA ASP A 559 -18.10 44.69 -79.16
C ASP A 559 -17.42 43.32 -79.36
N ASP A 560 -18.30 42.35 -79.66
CA ASP A 560 -18.14 41.07 -80.37
C ASP A 560 -17.73 39.77 -79.65
N GLU A 561 -18.78 39.02 -79.28
CA GLU A 561 -18.94 37.57 -79.47
C GLU A 561 -18.91 37.14 -80.97
N PRO A 562 -18.96 35.84 -81.37
CA PRO A 562 -18.54 34.59 -80.71
C PRO A 562 -17.88 33.55 -81.67
N ALA A 563 -17.51 32.40 -81.05
CA ALA A 563 -17.66 31.02 -81.56
C ALA A 563 -16.52 30.28 -82.30
N ALA A 564 -16.21 29.12 -81.70
CA ALA A 564 -16.13 27.76 -82.28
C ALA A 564 -14.75 27.09 -82.52
N MET A 565 -14.46 26.16 -81.60
CA MET A 565 -14.10 24.73 -81.77
C MET A 565 -12.88 24.28 -82.58
N ILE A 566 -12.15 23.31 -82.01
CA ILE A 566 -11.76 21.95 -82.52
C ILE A 566 -10.87 21.32 -81.40
N ALA A 567 -11.33 20.32 -80.62
CA ALA A 567 -11.24 18.84 -80.81
C ALA A 567 -9.79 18.32 -80.95
N ALA A 568 -9.32 17.19 -80.37
CA ALA A 568 -9.90 16.04 -79.70
C ALA A 568 -8.80 15.26 -78.92
N GLU A 569 -9.27 14.31 -78.09
CA GLU A 569 -8.59 13.20 -77.36
C GLU A 569 -7.69 13.50 -76.15
#